data_AF-A0A963U3I6-F1
#
_entry.id   AF-A0A963U3I6-F1
#
_cell.length_a   1.000
_cell.length_b   1.000
_cell.length_c   1.000
_cell.angle_alpha   90.00
_cell.angle_beta   90.00
_cell.angle_gamma   90.00
#
_symmetry.space_group_name_H-M   'P 1'
#
loop_
_entity.id
_entity.type
_entity.pdbx_description
1 polymer ?
#
loop_
_entity_poly.entity_id
_entity_poly.type
_entity_poly.pdbx_seq_one_letter_code
_entity_poly.pdbx_strand_id
1 'polypeptide(L)'
;MARRFPTLSRSAVRADPAPAASPWLRLAVRQGAALLLLAGIILVFRGPLAAIDLAAVGMAFGQIAPEGWLGALAATYLSFRALGRYDAAVHRLMRTGTGPEEAARAGAAAIAISQAMGAGLVTGALVRWRLSARLTPGQAARVTAGVTGLFLLSWLVVASGAVLLFAPRDGVLASPAAEVAAGVGLVAGVSGVLFLILARAPVILGRRIGPLPGPLMLGRLLALTLADTGAAGLALWFLLPPGLASDPAGAIAAYLVALGAALVLATPGGVGPFSRPSYFSPIRAPIRRR
;
A
#
# COMPACT_ATOMS: atom_id res chain seq x y z
N MET A 1 -26.91 49.29 58.31
CA MET A 1 -27.74 48.44 57.44
C MET A 1 -26.87 47.87 56.32
N ALA A 2 -26.27 46.71 56.53
CA ALA A 2 -25.40 46.05 55.55
C ALA A 2 -26.10 44.79 55.02
N ARG A 3 -26.44 44.76 53.72
CA ARG A 3 -27.06 43.60 53.06
C ARG A 3 -25.98 42.55 52.76
N ARG A 4 -26.06 41.38 53.39
CA ARG A 4 -25.26 40.19 53.05
C ARG A 4 -25.84 39.56 51.79
N PHE A 5 -25.03 39.42 50.74
CA PHE A 5 -25.33 38.56 49.59
C PHE A 5 -24.93 37.12 49.91
N PRO A 6 -25.76 36.10 49.61
CA PRO A 6 -25.38 34.71 49.78
C PRO A 6 -24.44 34.26 48.67
N THR A 7 -23.31 33.66 49.06
CA THR A 7 -22.36 32.99 48.18
C THR A 7 -22.95 31.69 47.65
N LEU A 8 -23.24 31.64 46.35
CA LEU A 8 -23.64 30.41 45.67
C LEU A 8 -22.43 29.46 45.58
N SER A 9 -22.45 28.41 46.41
CA SER A 9 -21.55 27.26 46.32
C SER A 9 -21.78 26.54 44.99
N ARG A 10 -20.82 26.63 44.07
CA ARG A 10 -20.78 25.80 42.85
C ARG A 10 -20.40 24.38 43.25
N SER A 11 -21.40 23.54 43.51
CA SER A 11 -21.25 22.08 43.52
C SER A 11 -20.92 21.61 42.10
N ALA A 12 -19.63 21.37 41.85
CA ALA A 12 -19.19 20.69 40.64
C ALA A 12 -19.68 19.23 40.69
N VAL A 13 -20.76 18.94 39.95
CA VAL A 13 -21.19 17.58 39.66
C VAL A 13 -20.04 16.90 38.91
N ARG A 14 -19.29 16.02 39.61
CA ARG A 14 -18.39 15.07 38.94
C ARG A 14 -19.27 14.11 38.16
N ALA A 15 -19.25 14.19 36.84
CA ALA A 15 -19.80 13.16 35.99
C ALA A 15 -19.01 11.87 36.21
N ASP A 16 -19.69 10.79 36.59
CA ASP A 16 -19.08 9.47 36.68
C ASP A 16 -18.57 9.04 35.29
N PRO A 17 -17.37 8.43 35.21
CA PRO A 17 -16.85 7.93 33.95
C PRO A 17 -17.76 6.81 33.42
N ALA A 18 -18.13 6.89 32.14
CA ALA A 18 -18.93 5.88 31.47
C ALA A 18 -18.31 4.47 31.64
N PRO A 19 -19.13 3.42 31.84
CA PRO A 19 -18.63 2.07 32.10
C PRO A 19 -17.77 1.59 30.93
N ALA A 20 -16.51 1.26 31.22
CA ALA A 20 -15.59 0.72 30.23
C ALA A 20 -16.15 -0.62 29.70
N ALA A 21 -16.30 -0.74 28.38
CA ALA A 21 -16.79 -1.97 27.76
C ALA A 21 -16.03 -3.21 28.24
N SER A 22 -16.72 -4.34 28.39
CA SER A 22 -16.13 -5.60 28.84
C SER A 22 -14.97 -6.04 27.92
N PRO A 23 -13.83 -6.51 28.47
CA PRO A 23 -12.71 -7.06 27.68
C PRO A 23 -13.16 -8.18 26.74
N TRP A 24 -14.13 -8.98 27.18
CA TRP A 24 -14.71 -10.08 26.42
C TRP A 24 -15.57 -9.61 25.25
N LEU A 25 -16.31 -8.51 25.43
CA LEU A 25 -17.09 -7.90 24.35
C LEU A 25 -16.16 -7.33 23.26
N ARG A 26 -15.06 -6.69 23.64
CA ARG A 26 -14.04 -6.21 22.67
C ARG A 26 -13.38 -7.36 21.92
N LEU A 27 -13.06 -8.46 22.61
CA LEU A 27 -12.49 -9.65 21.97
C LEU A 27 -13.49 -10.31 21.02
N ALA A 28 -14.75 -10.45 21.44
CA ALA A 28 -15.82 -11.01 20.63
C ALA A 28 -16.11 -10.16 19.38
N VAL A 29 -16.14 -8.84 19.50
CA VAL A 29 -16.30 -7.93 18.36
C VAL A 29 -15.11 -8.03 17.40
N ARG A 30 -13.87 -8.11 17.91
CA ARG A 30 -12.67 -8.20 17.07
C ARG A 30 -12.56 -9.53 16.33
N GLN A 31 -12.82 -10.64 17.03
CA GLN A 31 -12.83 -11.99 16.46
C GLN A 31 -14.01 -12.16 15.49
N GLY A 32 -15.19 -11.65 15.85
CA GLY A 32 -16.37 -11.66 15.00
C GLY A 32 -16.17 -10.87 13.71
N ALA A 33 -15.58 -9.68 13.78
CA ALA A 33 -15.24 -8.89 12.60
C ALA A 33 -14.22 -9.60 11.70
N ALA A 34 -13.19 -10.24 12.27
CA ALA A 34 -12.21 -11.01 11.51
C ALA A 34 -12.82 -12.24 10.83
N LEU A 35 -13.71 -12.97 11.52
CA LEU A 35 -14.41 -14.12 10.97
C LEU A 35 -15.43 -13.73 9.91
N LEU A 36 -16.14 -12.61 10.08
CA LEU A 36 -17.06 -12.07 9.07
C LEU A 36 -16.29 -11.57 7.83
N LEU A 37 -15.14 -10.94 8.02
CA LEU A 37 -14.26 -10.54 6.93
C LEU A 37 -13.74 -11.76 6.17
N LEU A 38 -13.28 -12.79 6.89
CA LEU A 38 -12.83 -14.05 6.31
C LEU A 38 -13.99 -14.76 5.58
N ALA A 39 -15.18 -14.84 6.18
CA ALA A 39 -16.35 -15.42 5.56
C ALA A 39 -16.78 -14.64 4.30
N GLY A 40 -16.68 -13.31 4.31
CA GLY A 40 -16.91 -12.42 3.18
C GLY A 40 -15.88 -12.62 2.07
N ILE A 41 -14.60 -12.73 2.40
CA ILE A 41 -13.53 -13.09 1.45
C ILE A 41 -13.83 -14.45 0.85
N ILE A 42 -14.07 -15.48 1.67
CA ILE A 42 -14.38 -16.82 1.17
C ILE A 42 -15.60 -16.73 0.26
N LEU A 43 -16.72 -16.08 0.65
CA LEU A 43 -17.94 -15.87 -0.16
C LEU A 43 -17.67 -15.25 -1.53
N VAL A 44 -16.87 -14.18 -1.57
CA VAL A 44 -16.52 -13.47 -2.82
C VAL A 44 -15.60 -14.31 -3.70
N PHE A 45 -14.74 -15.13 -3.10
CA PHE A 45 -13.78 -15.98 -3.82
C PHE A 45 -14.27 -17.41 -4.08
N ARG A 46 -15.48 -17.83 -3.63
CA ARG A 46 -15.99 -19.21 -3.85
C ARG A 46 -16.06 -19.57 -5.33
N GLY A 47 -16.55 -18.65 -6.15
CA GLY A 47 -16.66 -18.84 -7.62
C GLY A 47 -15.29 -18.94 -8.29
N PRO A 48 -14.39 -17.94 -8.10
CA PRO A 48 -13.03 -17.99 -8.65
C PRO A 48 -12.19 -19.19 -8.15
N LEU A 49 -12.27 -19.55 -6.87
CA LEU A 49 -11.50 -20.67 -6.29
C LEU A 49 -11.97 -22.03 -6.81
N ALA A 50 -13.27 -22.21 -7.08
CA ALA A 50 -13.79 -23.43 -7.70
C ALA A 50 -13.39 -23.58 -9.17
N ALA A 51 -12.94 -22.49 -9.81
CA ALA A 51 -12.46 -22.47 -11.19
C ALA A 51 -10.92 -22.57 -11.30
N ILE A 52 -10.18 -22.64 -10.18
CA ILE A 52 -8.72 -22.83 -10.21
C ILE A 52 -8.44 -24.30 -10.50
N ASP A 53 -8.10 -24.58 -11.75
CA ASP A 53 -7.50 -25.84 -12.15
C ASP A 53 -6.02 -25.85 -11.75
N LEU A 54 -5.69 -26.61 -10.70
CA LEU A 54 -4.31 -26.76 -10.21
C LEU A 54 -3.38 -27.37 -11.27
N ALA A 55 -3.90 -28.22 -12.17
CA ALA A 55 -3.13 -28.75 -13.28
C ALA A 55 -2.80 -27.65 -14.30
N ALA A 56 -3.77 -26.77 -14.61
CA ALA A 56 -3.53 -25.61 -15.45
C ALA A 56 -2.51 -24.64 -14.84
N VAL A 57 -2.52 -24.44 -13.52
CA VAL A 57 -1.50 -23.64 -12.82
C VAL A 57 -0.12 -24.29 -12.95
N GLY A 58 -0.01 -25.60 -12.73
CA GLY A 58 1.25 -26.33 -12.89
C GLY A 58 1.80 -26.26 -14.32
N MET A 59 0.92 -26.41 -15.32
CA MET A 59 1.30 -26.23 -16.73
C MET A 59 1.74 -24.81 -17.03
N ALA A 60 1.07 -23.79 -16.48
CA ALA A 60 1.45 -22.40 -16.67
C ALA A 60 2.86 -22.12 -16.11
N PHE A 61 3.21 -22.65 -14.92
CA PHE A 61 4.58 -22.57 -14.40
C PHE A 61 5.59 -23.28 -15.31
N GLY A 62 5.21 -24.41 -15.90
CA GLY A 62 6.06 -25.14 -16.86
C GLY A 62 6.28 -24.42 -18.19
N GLN A 63 5.47 -23.40 -18.51
CA GLN A 63 5.61 -22.58 -19.72
C GLN A 63 6.51 -21.35 -19.52
N ILE A 64 6.90 -21.03 -18.28
CA ILE A 64 7.78 -19.89 -18.00
C ILE A 64 9.21 -20.28 -18.38
N ALA A 65 9.76 -19.58 -19.37
CA ALA A 65 11.13 -19.80 -19.82
C ALA A 65 12.16 -19.43 -18.73
N PRO A 66 13.35 -20.08 -18.68
CA PRO A 66 14.40 -19.76 -17.70
C PRO A 66 14.80 -18.27 -17.68
N GLU A 67 14.75 -17.60 -18.83
CA GLU A 67 15.03 -16.17 -18.98
C GLU A 67 13.99 -15.32 -18.25
N GLY A 68 12.73 -15.76 -18.22
CA GLY A 68 11.66 -15.13 -17.44
C GLY A 68 11.94 -15.19 -15.94
N TRP A 69 12.41 -16.33 -15.44
CA TRP A 69 12.82 -16.46 -14.04
C TRP A 69 14.00 -15.54 -13.68
N LEU A 70 15.04 -15.50 -14.53
CA LEU A 70 16.20 -14.62 -14.32
C LEU A 70 15.81 -13.14 -14.37
N GLY A 71 14.98 -12.76 -15.35
CA GLY A 71 14.43 -11.41 -15.47
C GLY A 71 13.62 -11.01 -14.24
N ALA A 72 12.75 -11.89 -13.75
CA ALA A 72 11.94 -11.66 -12.56
C ALA A 72 12.79 -11.50 -11.29
N LEU A 73 13.83 -12.32 -11.12
CA LEU A 73 14.76 -12.21 -10.00
C LEU A 73 15.55 -10.89 -10.04
N ALA A 74 16.06 -10.51 -11.21
CA ALA A 74 16.78 -9.25 -11.38
C ALA A 74 15.86 -8.04 -11.10
N ALA A 75 14.64 -8.07 -11.63
CA ALA A 75 13.66 -7.02 -11.42
C ALA A 75 13.22 -6.91 -9.95
N THR A 76 13.04 -8.04 -9.27
CA THR A 76 12.75 -8.07 -7.82
C THR A 76 13.91 -7.50 -7.01
N TYR A 77 15.15 -7.85 -7.35
CA TYR A 77 16.33 -7.26 -6.70
C TYR A 77 16.36 -5.73 -6.87
N LEU A 78 16.08 -5.21 -8.07
CA LEU A 78 16.01 -3.77 -8.33
C LEU A 78 14.90 -3.07 -7.53
N SER A 79 13.72 -3.70 -7.43
CA SER A 79 12.61 -3.23 -6.59
C SER A 79 13.05 -3.10 -5.12
N PHE A 80 13.58 -4.16 -4.54
CA PHE A 80 14.08 -4.14 -3.16
C PHE A 80 15.23 -3.15 -2.94
N ARG A 81 16.08 -2.95 -3.94
CA ARG A 81 17.14 -1.94 -3.91
C ARG A 81 16.60 -0.52 -3.86
N ALA A 82 15.53 -0.22 -4.61
CA ALA A 82 14.84 1.07 -4.61
C ALA A 82 14.12 1.30 -3.27
N LEU A 83 13.42 0.28 -2.78
CA LEU A 83 12.71 0.28 -1.51
C LEU A 83 13.63 0.53 -0.31
N GLY A 84 14.80 -0.11 -0.27
CA GLY A 84 15.80 0.17 0.76
C GLY A 84 16.33 1.61 0.71
N ARG A 85 16.57 2.16 -0.50
CA ARG A 85 16.97 3.58 -0.66
C ARG A 85 15.86 4.54 -0.24
N TYR A 86 14.61 4.13 -0.45
CA TYR A 86 13.42 4.86 -0.03
C TYR A 86 13.38 4.96 1.50
N ASP A 87 13.52 3.84 2.20
CA ASP A 87 13.52 3.80 3.66
C ASP A 87 14.67 4.64 4.25
N ALA A 88 15.87 4.52 3.69
CA ALA A 88 17.03 5.32 4.08
C ALA A 88 16.80 6.84 3.88
N ALA A 89 16.07 7.24 2.85
CA ALA A 89 15.70 8.65 2.64
C ALA A 89 14.74 9.13 3.73
N VAL A 90 13.71 8.36 4.09
CA VAL A 90 12.76 8.73 5.15
C VAL A 90 13.44 8.75 6.52
N HIS A 91 14.34 7.81 6.81
CA HIS A 91 15.14 7.81 8.03
C HIS A 91 15.98 9.08 8.19
N ARG A 92 16.56 9.57 7.08
CA ARG A 92 17.31 10.84 7.05
C ARG A 92 16.39 12.05 7.28
N LEU A 93 15.22 12.07 6.63
CA LEU A 93 14.21 13.11 6.83
C LEU A 93 13.81 13.21 8.30
N MET A 94 13.55 12.06 8.93
CA MET A 94 13.11 11.98 10.33
C MET A 94 14.25 12.09 11.35
N ARG A 95 15.50 12.25 10.91
CA ARG A 95 16.69 12.41 11.76
C ARG A 95 16.81 11.30 12.82
N THR A 96 16.54 10.07 12.42
CA THR A 96 16.54 8.90 13.32
C THR A 96 17.92 8.51 13.85
N GLY A 97 19.00 8.98 13.21
CA GLY A 97 20.37 8.60 13.54
C GLY A 97 20.78 7.19 13.06
N THR A 98 19.90 6.48 12.36
CA THR A 98 20.19 5.19 11.73
C THR A 98 21.03 5.39 10.47
N GLY A 99 22.09 4.59 10.31
CA GLY A 99 22.93 4.63 9.10
C GLY A 99 22.15 4.26 7.83
N PRO A 100 22.53 4.77 6.65
CA PRO A 100 21.75 4.57 5.43
C PRO A 100 21.66 3.10 5.00
N GLU A 101 22.71 2.30 5.22
CA GLU A 101 22.67 0.86 4.91
C GLU A 101 21.80 0.07 5.90
N GLU A 102 21.91 0.36 7.19
CA GLU A 102 21.08 -0.26 8.23
C GLU A 102 19.60 0.03 7.96
N ALA A 103 19.26 1.30 7.69
CA ALA A 103 17.92 1.71 7.32
C ALA A 103 17.43 0.99 6.05
N ALA A 104 18.28 0.89 5.02
CA ALA A 104 17.90 0.21 3.79
C ALA A 104 17.61 -1.29 3.99
N ARG A 105 18.45 -1.99 4.76
CA ARG A 105 18.27 -3.43 5.06
C ARG A 105 17.04 -3.65 5.94
N ALA A 106 16.88 -2.86 7.00
CA ALA A 106 15.74 -2.94 7.90
C ALA A 106 14.41 -2.64 7.17
N GLY A 107 14.40 -1.62 6.30
CA GLY A 107 13.25 -1.26 5.48
C GLY A 107 12.87 -2.34 4.48
N ALA A 108 13.85 -2.88 3.74
CA ALA A 108 13.64 -3.98 2.81
C ALA A 108 13.07 -5.23 3.51
N ALA A 109 13.67 -5.63 4.63
CA ALA A 109 13.18 -6.76 5.43
C ALA A 109 11.76 -6.50 5.98
N ALA A 110 11.50 -5.28 6.46
CA ALA A 110 10.19 -4.90 6.96
C ALA A 110 9.12 -5.04 5.89
N ILE A 111 9.37 -4.60 4.65
CA ILE A 111 8.39 -4.74 3.58
C ILE A 111 8.22 -6.20 3.16
N ALA A 112 9.29 -6.97 2.98
CA ALA A 112 9.16 -8.40 2.65
C ALA A 112 8.28 -9.14 3.66
N ILE A 113 8.55 -8.96 4.95
CA ILE A 113 7.79 -9.60 6.03
C ILE A 113 6.36 -9.06 6.08
N SER A 114 6.16 -7.76 5.91
CA SER A 114 4.83 -7.15 5.89
C SER A 114 3.96 -7.61 4.74
N GLN A 115 4.53 -7.78 3.54
CA GLN A 115 3.81 -8.29 2.38
C GLN A 115 3.42 -9.75 2.58
N ALA A 116 4.30 -10.57 3.18
CA ALA A 116 3.99 -11.97 3.48
C ALA A 116 2.93 -12.14 4.59
N MET A 117 3.07 -11.41 5.70
CA MET A 117 2.26 -11.62 6.90
C MET A 117 0.98 -10.78 6.95
N GLY A 118 0.87 -9.73 6.14
CA GLY A 118 -0.19 -8.73 6.25
C GLY A 118 0.02 -7.75 7.41
N ALA A 119 -1.01 -6.95 7.71
CA ALA A 119 -0.98 -5.90 8.74
C ALA A 119 0.27 -4.99 8.63
N GLY A 120 0.57 -4.52 7.42
CA GLY A 120 1.88 -3.97 7.06
C GLY A 120 2.43 -2.85 7.94
N LEU A 121 1.55 -2.00 8.50
CA LEU A 121 1.98 -0.96 9.45
C LEU A 121 2.50 -1.55 10.77
N VAL A 122 1.86 -2.62 11.27
CA VAL A 122 2.23 -3.25 12.55
C VAL A 122 3.46 -4.14 12.35
N THR A 123 3.41 -5.04 11.38
CA THR A 123 4.53 -5.96 11.09
C THR A 123 5.77 -5.18 10.66
N GLY A 124 5.61 -4.15 9.83
CA GLY A 124 6.71 -3.33 9.34
C GLY A 124 7.35 -2.48 10.44
N ALA A 125 6.57 -1.98 11.39
CA ALA A 125 7.10 -1.26 12.54
C ALA A 125 7.85 -2.19 13.50
N LEU A 126 7.32 -3.39 13.76
CA LEU A 126 7.97 -4.39 14.62
C LEU A 126 9.31 -4.84 14.03
N VAL A 127 9.38 -5.10 12.73
CA VAL A 127 10.62 -5.50 12.06
C VAL A 127 11.65 -4.37 12.12
N ARG A 128 11.28 -3.12 11.79
CA ARG A 128 12.19 -1.97 11.91
C ARG A 128 12.68 -1.75 13.34
N TRP A 129 11.82 -1.96 14.32
CA TRP A 129 12.20 -1.88 15.73
C TRP A 129 13.19 -2.97 16.13
N ARG A 130 12.97 -4.23 15.72
CA ARG A 130 13.84 -5.36 16.08
C ARG A 130 15.18 -5.34 15.35
N LEU A 131 15.21 -4.82 14.12
CA LEU A 131 16.43 -4.75 13.31
C LEU A 131 17.25 -3.48 13.53
N SER A 132 16.77 -2.51 14.32
CA SER A 132 17.54 -1.31 14.65
C SER A 132 17.84 -1.21 16.13
N ALA A 133 19.12 -1.02 16.46
CA ALA A 133 19.57 -0.83 17.83
C ALA A 133 19.17 0.55 18.42
N ARG A 134 18.74 1.49 17.57
CA ARG A 134 18.57 2.91 17.92
C ARG A 134 17.11 3.36 18.06
N LEU A 135 16.17 2.58 17.52
CA LEU A 135 14.77 3.00 17.48
C LEU A 135 14.02 2.53 18.73
N THR A 136 13.28 3.44 19.34
CA THR A 136 12.16 3.07 20.22
C THR A 136 11.00 2.51 19.38
N PRO A 137 10.09 1.70 19.96
CA PRO A 137 8.90 1.22 19.26
C PRO A 137 8.06 2.36 18.65
N GLY A 138 7.92 3.47 19.37
CA GLY A 138 7.18 4.65 18.90
C GLY A 138 7.89 5.40 17.77
N GLN A 139 9.22 5.35 17.67
CA GLN A 139 9.95 5.88 16.52
C GLN A 139 9.81 4.96 15.30
N ALA A 140 9.93 3.64 15.48
CA ALA A 140 9.74 2.68 14.39
C ALA A 140 8.31 2.76 13.79
N ALA A 141 7.29 2.94 14.63
CA ALA A 141 5.92 3.18 14.17
C ALA A 141 5.79 4.49 13.38
N ARG A 142 6.42 5.59 13.85
CA ARG A 142 6.42 6.88 13.14
C ARG A 142 7.13 6.80 11.79
N VAL A 143 8.29 6.15 11.73
CA VAL A 143 9.02 5.90 10.48
C VAL A 143 8.15 5.10 9.53
N THR A 144 7.57 3.99 9.99
CA THR A 144 6.71 3.14 9.16
C THR A 144 5.51 3.92 8.61
N ALA A 145 4.83 4.71 9.45
CA ALA A 145 3.72 5.55 9.00
C ALA A 145 4.16 6.60 7.97
N GLY A 146 5.31 7.24 8.15
CA GLY A 146 5.84 8.21 7.19
C GLY A 146 6.25 7.57 5.87
N VAL A 147 6.93 6.41 5.91
CA VAL A 147 7.28 5.63 4.72
C VAL A 147 6.03 5.27 3.95
N THR A 148 5.03 4.68 4.62
CA THR A 148 3.76 4.28 3.99
C THR A 148 3.02 5.49 3.41
N GLY A 149 2.88 6.58 4.16
CA GLY A 149 2.16 7.77 3.69
C GLY A 149 2.82 8.42 2.47
N LEU A 150 4.14 8.61 2.51
CA LEU A 150 4.88 9.14 1.37
C LEU A 150 4.86 8.18 0.18
N PHE A 151 4.88 6.87 0.43
CA PHE A 151 4.86 5.86 -0.62
C PHE A 151 3.50 5.86 -1.30
N LEU A 152 2.40 5.85 -0.54
CA LEU A 152 1.04 5.91 -1.09
C LEU A 152 0.81 7.18 -1.89
N LEU A 153 1.32 8.33 -1.43
CA LEU A 153 1.23 9.58 -2.18
C LEU A 153 1.99 9.49 -3.52
N SER A 154 3.21 8.98 -3.49
CA SER A 154 4.03 8.82 -4.70
C SER A 154 3.43 7.76 -5.64
N TRP A 155 2.94 6.66 -5.08
CA TRP A 155 2.30 5.56 -5.80
C TRP A 155 1.03 6.05 -6.48
N LEU A 156 0.22 6.89 -5.84
CA LEU A 156 -0.99 7.43 -6.44
C LEU A 156 -0.67 8.22 -7.73
N VAL A 157 0.38 9.06 -7.69
CA VAL A 157 0.85 9.80 -8.88
C VAL A 157 1.33 8.83 -9.97
N VAL A 158 2.17 7.85 -9.61
CA VAL A 158 2.74 6.87 -10.56
C VAL A 158 1.65 5.99 -11.17
N ALA A 159 0.73 5.45 -10.36
CA ALA A 159 -0.35 4.58 -10.80
C ALA A 159 -1.34 5.32 -11.70
N SER A 160 -1.77 6.52 -11.30
CA SER A 160 -2.65 7.35 -12.13
C SER A 160 -2.00 7.72 -13.46
N GLY A 161 -0.72 8.12 -13.44
CA GLY A 161 0.03 8.42 -14.67
C GLY A 161 0.17 7.19 -15.57
N ALA A 162 0.47 6.03 -15.00
CA ALA A 162 0.60 4.79 -15.75
C ALA A 162 -0.71 4.36 -16.41
N VAL A 163 -1.85 4.50 -15.72
CA VAL A 163 -3.17 4.20 -16.29
C VAL A 163 -3.49 5.16 -17.44
N LEU A 164 -3.30 6.47 -17.26
CA LEU A 164 -3.63 7.47 -18.28
C LEU A 164 -2.75 7.34 -19.54
N LEU A 165 -1.50 6.89 -19.40
CA LEU A 165 -0.54 6.83 -20.51
C LEU A 165 -0.45 5.46 -21.16
N PHE A 166 -0.61 4.38 -20.39
CA PHE A 166 -0.24 3.02 -20.81
C PHE A 166 -1.32 1.97 -20.57
N ALA A 167 -2.48 2.32 -19.98
CA ALA A 167 -3.54 1.32 -19.83
C ALA A 167 -3.95 0.74 -21.19
N PRO A 168 -4.11 -0.58 -21.29
CA PRO A 168 -4.70 -1.20 -22.47
C PRO A 168 -6.04 -0.56 -22.80
N ARG A 169 -6.31 -0.37 -24.10
CA ARG A 169 -7.58 0.21 -24.59
C ARG A 169 -8.73 -0.80 -24.61
N ASP A 170 -8.48 -2.00 -24.13
CA ASP A 170 -9.42 -3.07 -23.92
C ASP A 170 -9.45 -3.50 -22.44
N GLY A 171 -10.57 -4.10 -22.02
CA GLY A 171 -10.76 -4.56 -20.63
C GLY A 171 -11.20 -3.48 -19.64
N VAL A 172 -11.07 -3.77 -18.34
CA VAL A 172 -11.63 -2.93 -17.26
C VAL A 172 -10.93 -1.57 -17.16
N LEU A 173 -9.64 -1.52 -17.48
CA LEU A 173 -8.84 -0.29 -17.40
C LEU A 173 -9.14 0.69 -18.55
N ALA A 174 -9.77 0.23 -19.63
CA ALA A 174 -10.23 1.06 -20.73
C ALA A 174 -11.58 1.75 -20.46
N SER A 175 -12.20 1.49 -19.32
CA SER A 175 -13.49 2.09 -18.98
C SER A 175 -13.35 3.59 -18.72
N PRO A 176 -14.34 4.43 -19.13
CA PRO A 176 -14.34 5.86 -18.79
C PRO A 176 -14.23 6.12 -17.28
N ALA A 177 -14.79 5.21 -16.47
CA ALA A 177 -14.67 5.27 -15.01
C ALA A 177 -13.22 5.09 -14.53
N ALA A 178 -12.44 4.19 -15.14
CA ALA A 178 -11.03 4.01 -14.82
C ALA A 178 -10.19 5.24 -15.20
N GLU A 179 -10.47 5.84 -16.36
CA GLU A 179 -9.82 7.07 -16.80
C GLU A 179 -10.12 8.25 -15.86
N VAL A 180 -11.39 8.45 -15.51
CA VAL A 180 -11.79 9.49 -14.54
C VAL A 180 -11.17 9.24 -13.17
N ALA A 181 -11.18 7.99 -12.68
CA ALA A 181 -10.56 7.65 -11.41
C ALA A 181 -9.04 7.91 -11.43
N ALA A 182 -8.36 7.58 -12.52
CA ALA A 182 -6.95 7.87 -12.70
C ALA A 182 -6.69 9.39 -12.73
N GLY A 183 -7.51 10.17 -13.46
CA GLY A 183 -7.43 11.63 -13.50
C GLY A 183 -7.62 12.27 -12.11
N VAL A 184 -8.65 11.86 -11.38
CA VAL A 184 -8.90 12.31 -9.99
C VAL A 184 -7.73 11.93 -9.08
N GLY A 185 -7.23 10.70 -9.20
CA GLY A 185 -6.06 10.23 -8.45
C GLY A 185 -4.82 11.08 -8.73
N LEU A 186 -4.57 11.43 -9.99
CA LEU A 186 -3.44 12.27 -10.39
C LEU A 186 -3.55 13.67 -9.76
N VAL A 187 -4.71 14.30 -9.88
CA VAL A 187 -4.96 15.63 -9.28
C VAL A 187 -4.80 15.58 -7.77
N ALA A 188 -5.35 14.55 -7.10
CA ALA A 188 -5.22 14.37 -5.66
C ALA A 188 -3.76 14.14 -5.23
N GLY A 189 -3.01 13.30 -5.96
CA GLY A 189 -1.60 13.01 -5.69
C GLY A 189 -0.73 14.25 -5.87
N VAL A 190 -0.86 14.96 -6.98
CA VAL A 190 -0.13 16.21 -7.24
C VAL A 190 -0.48 17.28 -6.21
N SER A 191 -1.75 17.45 -5.87
CA SER A 191 -2.20 18.38 -4.84
C SER A 191 -1.62 18.03 -3.47
N GLY A 192 -1.54 16.75 -3.13
CA GLY A 192 -0.89 16.28 -1.90
C GLY A 192 0.61 16.57 -1.88
N VAL A 193 1.33 16.38 -2.98
CA VAL A 193 2.75 16.75 -3.11
C VAL A 193 2.94 18.25 -2.96
N LEU A 194 2.12 19.06 -3.64
CA LEU A 194 2.15 20.52 -3.52
C LEU A 194 1.85 20.98 -2.09
N PHE A 195 0.89 20.35 -1.43
CA PHE A 195 0.59 20.61 -0.03
C PHE A 195 1.80 20.37 0.87
N LEU A 196 2.53 19.26 0.69
CA LEU A 196 3.75 18.99 1.48
C LEU A 196 4.88 19.98 1.21
N ILE A 197 4.98 20.53 -0.02
CA ILE A 197 5.98 21.54 -0.37
C ILE A 197 5.64 22.90 0.24
N LEU A 198 4.36 23.30 0.17
CA LEU A 198 3.91 24.64 0.56
C LEU A 198 3.61 24.75 2.06
N ALA A 199 3.21 23.66 2.70
CA ALA A 199 2.96 23.65 4.12
C ALA A 199 4.28 23.84 4.88
N ARG A 200 4.41 24.90 5.69
CA ARG A 200 5.62 25.13 6.50
C ARG A 200 5.63 24.34 7.80
N ALA A 201 4.44 24.09 8.37
CA ALA A 201 4.25 23.33 9.60
C ALA A 201 2.79 22.84 9.71
N PRO A 202 2.38 21.83 8.92
CA PRO A 202 1.00 21.38 8.93
C PRO A 202 0.66 20.78 10.29
N VAL A 203 -0.51 21.18 10.78
CA VAL A 203 -1.15 20.58 11.94
C VAL A 203 -2.26 19.69 11.39
N ILE A 204 -2.10 18.38 11.50
CA ILE A 204 -3.14 17.41 11.14
C ILE A 204 -3.71 16.84 12.43
N LEU A 205 -5.04 16.93 12.58
CA LEU A 205 -5.76 16.47 13.77
C LEU A 205 -5.15 17.02 15.08
N GLY A 206 -4.80 18.32 15.10
CA GLY A 206 -4.24 19.00 16.28
C GLY A 206 -2.78 18.64 16.60
N ARG A 207 -2.10 17.82 15.78
CA ARG A 207 -0.69 17.45 15.97
C ARG A 207 0.17 18.05 14.87
N ARG A 208 1.28 18.69 15.26
CA ARG A 208 2.33 19.07 14.31
C ARG A 208 2.92 17.79 13.73
N ILE A 209 2.90 17.70 12.40
CA ILE A 209 3.60 16.63 11.70
C ILE A 209 5.09 16.98 11.70
N GLY A 210 5.94 15.95 11.77
CA GLY A 210 7.40 16.09 11.78
C GLY A 210 7.96 16.82 10.55
N PRO A 211 9.30 16.85 10.38
CA PRO A 211 9.92 17.60 9.29
C PRO A 211 9.33 17.17 7.95
N LEU A 212 8.81 18.16 7.21
CA LEU A 212 8.27 17.93 5.89
C LEU A 212 9.38 17.75 4.86
N PRO A 213 9.19 16.87 3.87
CA PRO A 213 10.16 16.68 2.80
C PRO A 213 10.16 17.91 1.87
N GLY A 214 11.35 18.44 1.57
CA GLY A 214 11.50 19.45 0.52
C GLY A 214 11.26 18.88 -0.88
N PRO A 215 11.15 19.74 -1.91
CA PRO A 215 10.80 19.34 -3.28
C PRO A 215 11.79 18.33 -3.88
N LEU A 216 13.09 18.50 -3.65
CA LEU A 216 14.12 17.57 -4.12
C LEU A 216 13.97 16.17 -3.49
N MET A 217 13.56 16.13 -2.21
CA MET A 217 13.32 14.85 -1.52
C MET A 217 12.07 14.18 -2.09
N LEU A 218 10.98 14.93 -2.29
CA LEU A 218 9.76 14.41 -2.90
C LEU A 218 10.00 13.88 -4.30
N GLY A 219 10.76 14.61 -5.14
CA GLY A 219 11.16 14.14 -6.47
C GLY A 219 11.99 12.84 -6.40
N ARG A 220 12.92 12.73 -5.43
CA ARG A 220 13.67 11.49 -5.19
C ARG A 220 12.78 10.34 -4.74
N LEU A 221 11.82 10.58 -3.84
CA LEU A 221 10.89 9.55 -3.38
C LEU A 221 9.99 9.08 -4.52
N LEU A 222 9.49 10.00 -5.35
CA LEU A 222 8.72 9.69 -6.55
C LEU A 222 9.52 8.83 -7.53
N ALA A 223 10.78 9.19 -7.81
CA ALA A 223 11.66 8.41 -8.67
C ALA A 223 11.96 7.01 -8.11
N LEU A 224 12.14 6.89 -6.79
CA LEU A 224 12.33 5.61 -6.13
C LEU A 224 11.06 4.75 -6.17
N THR A 225 9.88 5.34 -5.98
CA THR A 225 8.59 4.64 -6.12
C THR A 225 8.36 4.16 -7.56
N LEU A 226 8.70 4.99 -8.56
CA LEU A 226 8.64 4.60 -9.97
C LEU A 226 9.59 3.44 -10.26
N ALA A 227 10.84 3.51 -9.78
CA ALA A 227 11.82 2.44 -9.95
C ALA A 227 11.38 1.14 -9.24
N ASP A 228 10.85 1.24 -8.02
CA ASP A 228 10.36 0.10 -7.25
C ASP A 228 9.17 -0.58 -7.96
N THR A 229 8.09 0.18 -8.17
CA THR A 229 6.86 -0.36 -8.72
C THR A 229 6.97 -0.75 -10.19
N GLY A 230 7.79 -0.05 -10.96
CA GLY A 230 8.13 -0.43 -12.34
C GLY A 230 8.91 -1.75 -12.37
N ALA A 231 9.93 -1.91 -11.51
CA ALA A 231 10.67 -3.17 -11.42
C ALA A 231 9.81 -4.33 -10.89
N ALA A 232 8.95 -4.09 -9.91
CA ALA A 232 8.01 -5.11 -9.42
C ALA A 232 6.99 -5.51 -10.50
N GLY A 233 6.48 -4.55 -11.28
CA GLY A 233 5.59 -4.83 -12.41
C GLY A 233 6.29 -5.59 -13.54
N LEU A 234 7.57 -5.28 -13.82
CA LEU A 234 8.39 -6.05 -14.76
C LEU A 234 8.63 -7.47 -14.26
N ALA A 235 8.85 -7.66 -12.96
CA ALA A 235 9.00 -9.00 -12.39
C ALA A 235 7.75 -9.86 -12.62
N LEU A 236 6.56 -9.26 -12.46
CA LEU A 236 5.30 -9.92 -12.82
C LEU A 236 5.24 -10.22 -14.32
N TRP A 237 5.56 -9.25 -15.18
CA TRP A 237 5.50 -9.42 -16.63
C TRP A 237 6.40 -10.56 -17.13
N PHE A 238 7.62 -10.69 -16.61
CA PHE A 238 8.53 -11.79 -16.96
C PHE A 238 7.99 -13.19 -16.59
N LEU A 239 7.09 -13.27 -15.61
CA LEU A 239 6.47 -14.52 -15.15
C LEU A 239 5.12 -14.78 -15.83
N LEU A 240 4.62 -13.85 -16.65
CA LEU A 240 3.38 -14.08 -17.39
C LEU A 240 3.65 -15.08 -18.54
N PRO A 241 2.79 -16.09 -18.72
CA PRO A 241 2.87 -16.97 -19.87
C PRO A 241 2.76 -16.18 -21.19
N PRO A 242 3.39 -16.65 -22.27
CA PRO A 242 3.30 -16.02 -23.58
C PRO A 242 1.82 -15.82 -24.01
N GLY A 243 1.47 -14.61 -24.44
CA GLY A 243 0.13 -14.28 -24.94
C GLY A 243 -0.84 -13.63 -23.94
N LEU A 244 -0.49 -13.56 -22.64
CA LEU A 244 -1.32 -12.86 -21.63
C LEU A 244 -1.09 -11.35 -21.57
N ALA A 245 0.13 -10.87 -21.80
CA ALA A 245 0.42 -9.45 -21.91
C ALA A 245 1.58 -9.22 -22.89
N SER A 246 1.26 -8.67 -24.06
CA SER A 246 2.24 -8.41 -25.12
C SER A 246 3.10 -7.17 -24.85
N ASP A 247 2.61 -6.21 -24.04
CA ASP A 247 3.32 -4.97 -23.71
C ASP A 247 3.64 -4.87 -22.21
N PRO A 248 4.92 -4.66 -21.82
CA PRO A 248 5.32 -4.44 -20.43
C PRO A 248 4.66 -3.22 -19.78
N ALA A 249 4.44 -2.12 -20.51
CA ALA A 249 3.93 -0.89 -19.91
C ALA A 249 2.46 -1.05 -19.47
N GLY A 250 1.62 -1.66 -20.31
CA GLY A 250 0.26 -2.04 -19.95
C GLY A 250 0.19 -3.02 -18.77
N ALA A 251 1.10 -3.99 -18.72
CA ALA A 251 1.20 -4.93 -17.59
C ALA A 251 1.56 -4.22 -16.28
N ILE A 252 2.49 -3.26 -16.31
CA ILE A 252 2.84 -2.43 -15.15
C ILE A 252 1.65 -1.58 -14.70
N ALA A 253 0.90 -0.98 -15.63
CA ALA A 253 -0.29 -0.19 -15.30
C ALA A 253 -1.36 -1.07 -14.59
N ALA A 254 -1.60 -2.27 -15.09
CA ALA A 254 -2.51 -3.23 -14.47
C ALA A 254 -2.02 -3.68 -13.09
N TYR A 255 -0.72 -3.98 -12.96
CA TYR A 255 -0.09 -4.31 -11.69
C TYR A 255 -0.26 -3.19 -10.66
N LEU A 256 -0.06 -1.93 -11.04
CA LEU A 256 -0.18 -0.77 -10.15
C LEU A 256 -1.60 -0.62 -9.59
N VAL A 257 -2.63 -0.82 -10.42
CA VAL A 257 -4.03 -0.80 -9.97
C VAL A 257 -4.32 -1.97 -9.02
N ALA A 258 -3.84 -3.17 -9.36
CA ALA A 258 -4.00 -4.35 -8.50
C ALA A 258 -3.28 -4.18 -7.15
N LEU A 259 -2.07 -3.59 -7.16
CA LEU A 259 -1.32 -3.23 -5.96
C LEU A 259 -2.08 -2.24 -5.09
N GLY A 260 -2.71 -1.21 -5.69
CA GLY A 260 -3.55 -0.27 -4.96
C GLY A 260 -4.72 -0.94 -4.25
N ALA A 261 -5.44 -1.80 -4.96
CA ALA A 261 -6.50 -2.58 -4.37
C ALA A 261 -5.97 -3.48 -3.24
N ALA A 262 -4.76 -4.07 -3.39
CA ALA A 262 -4.15 -4.92 -2.37
C ALA A 262 -3.83 -4.14 -1.09
N LEU A 263 -3.31 -2.92 -1.24
CA LEU A 263 -2.99 -2.03 -0.13
C LEU A 263 -4.24 -1.58 0.64
N VAL A 264 -5.34 -1.32 -0.08
CA VAL A 264 -6.63 -0.95 0.54
C VAL A 264 -7.26 -2.13 1.29
N LEU A 265 -7.18 -3.32 0.70
CA LEU A 265 -7.78 -4.53 1.28
C LEU A 265 -6.94 -5.14 2.41
N ALA A 266 -5.66 -4.75 2.52
CA ALA A 266 -4.72 -5.20 3.56
C ALA A 266 -4.64 -6.74 3.73
N THR A 267 -4.96 -7.50 2.68
CA THR A 267 -4.94 -8.96 2.70
C THR A 267 -3.49 -9.47 2.80
N PRO A 268 -3.18 -10.42 3.69
CA PRO A 268 -1.85 -11.06 3.74
C PRO A 268 -1.47 -11.60 2.35
N GLY A 269 -0.24 -11.37 1.89
CA GLY A 269 0.22 -11.81 0.56
C GLY A 269 -0.41 -11.09 -0.63
N GLY A 270 -1.29 -10.11 -0.43
CA GLY A 270 -1.99 -9.40 -1.51
C GLY A 270 -3.00 -10.25 -2.30
N VAL A 271 -3.30 -11.49 -1.85
CA VAL A 271 -3.97 -12.52 -2.68
C VAL A 271 -5.36 -12.12 -3.22
N GLY A 272 -6.05 -11.18 -2.58
CA GLY A 272 -7.39 -10.76 -2.98
C GLY A 272 -7.44 -10.17 -4.40
N PRO A 273 -6.94 -8.95 -4.63
CA PRO A 273 -7.09 -8.27 -5.91
C PRO A 273 -6.20 -8.82 -7.04
N PHE A 274 -5.04 -9.43 -6.75
CA PHE A 274 -4.18 -10.03 -7.78
C PHE A 274 -4.78 -11.27 -8.46
N SER A 275 -5.81 -11.88 -7.88
CA SER A 275 -6.44 -13.11 -8.41
C SER A 275 -7.59 -12.86 -9.40
N ARG A 276 -7.94 -11.59 -9.71
CA ARG A 276 -9.04 -11.29 -10.64
C ARG A 276 -8.57 -11.27 -12.10
N PRO A 277 -9.08 -12.17 -12.97
CA PRO A 277 -8.67 -12.24 -14.38
C PRO A 277 -9.01 -10.97 -15.18
N SER A 278 -9.98 -10.18 -14.72
CA SER A 278 -10.45 -8.96 -15.39
C SER A 278 -9.41 -7.86 -15.51
N TYR A 279 -8.33 -7.90 -14.71
CA TYR A 279 -7.21 -6.96 -14.80
C TYR A 279 -6.16 -7.37 -15.85
N PHE A 280 -6.16 -8.63 -16.31
CA PHE A 280 -5.10 -9.23 -17.13
C PHE A 280 -5.61 -9.83 -18.45
N SER A 281 -6.84 -9.51 -18.89
CA SER A 281 -7.42 -10.11 -20.07
C SER A 281 -7.15 -9.29 -21.33
N PRO A 282 -6.39 -9.79 -22.32
CA PRO A 282 -6.59 -9.41 -23.70
C PRO A 282 -7.72 -10.28 -24.28
N ILE A 283 -8.73 -9.63 -24.86
CA ILE A 283 -9.63 -10.18 -25.90
C ILE A 283 -10.55 -11.36 -25.50
N ARG A 284 -11.87 -11.09 -25.43
CA ARG A 284 -12.90 -12.06 -25.87
C ARG A 284 -13.31 -11.70 -27.29
N ALA A 285 -12.90 -12.52 -28.27
CA ALA A 285 -13.48 -12.47 -29.60
C ALA A 285 -14.96 -12.91 -29.52
N PRO A 286 -15.89 -12.28 -30.26
CA PRO A 286 -17.29 -12.67 -30.26
C PRO A 286 -17.43 -14.03 -30.97
N ILE A 287 -17.87 -15.03 -30.21
CA ILE A 287 -18.32 -16.31 -30.76
C ILE A 287 -19.54 -16.02 -31.65
N ARG A 288 -19.33 -15.96 -32.96
CA ARG A 288 -20.42 -16.08 -33.94
C ARG A 288 -20.99 -17.48 -33.80
N ARG A 289 -22.17 -17.59 -33.18
CA ARG A 289 -23.03 -18.76 -33.34
C ARG A 289 -23.47 -18.78 -34.82
N ARG A 290 -23.08 -19.83 -35.53
CA ARG A 290 -23.84 -20.32 -36.68
C ARG A 290 -24.86 -21.32 -36.16
#